data_AF-A0A2R6JCE0-F1
#
_entry.id   AF-A0A2R6JCE0-F1
#
_cell.length_a   1.000
_cell.length_b   1.000
_cell.length_c   1.000
_cell.angle_alpha   90.00
_cell.angle_beta   90.00
_cell.angle_gamma   90.00
#
_symmetry.space_group_name_H-M   'P 1'
#
loop_
_entity.id
_entity.type
_entity.pdbx_description
1 polymer ?
#
loop_
_entity_poly.entity_id
_entity_poly.type
_entity_poly.pdbx_seq_one_letter_code
_entity_poly.pdbx_strand_id
1 'polypeptide(L)' 'MRTEAEIRERIAALENRYDDFDPPSSEFEDTAEVAILRAIEELEWVLEEYDESAEFTTS' A
#
# COMPACT_ATOMS: atom_id res chain seq x y z
N MET A 1 11.40 -11.83 -2.85
CA MET A 1 10.28 -10.99 -3.34
C MET A 1 9.03 -11.47 -2.64
N ARG A 2 8.18 -10.54 -2.18
CA ARG A 2 6.82 -10.86 -1.72
C ARG A 2 5.97 -11.19 -2.95
N THR A 3 5.04 -12.11 -2.81
CA THR A 3 4.01 -12.45 -3.81
C THR A 3 2.94 -11.35 -3.90
N GLU A 4 2.20 -11.32 -5.01
CA GLU A 4 1.06 -10.41 -5.22
C GLU A 4 0.02 -10.50 -4.08
N ALA A 5 -0.27 -11.73 -3.61
CA ALA A 5 -1.19 -11.96 -2.49
C ALA A 5 -0.68 -11.35 -1.17
N GLU A 6 0.60 -11.53 -0.87
CA GLU A 6 1.23 -10.94 0.34
C GLU A 6 1.27 -9.41 0.27
N ILE A 7 1.37 -8.83 -0.93
CA ILE A 7 1.34 -7.37 -1.13
C ILE A 7 -0.07 -6.82 -0.90
N ARG A 8 -1.10 -7.48 -1.46
CA ARG A 8 -2.50 -7.09 -1.23
C ARG A 8 -2.90 -7.18 0.25
N GLU A 9 -2.49 -8.25 0.93
CA GLU A 9 -2.73 -8.38 2.38
C GLU A 9 -2.05 -7.24 3.16
N ARG A 10 -0.85 -6.84 2.73
CA ARG A 10 -0.11 -5.76 3.37
C ARG A 10 -0.77 -4.39 3.15
N ILE A 11 -1.28 -4.12 1.96
CA ILE A 11 -2.04 -2.89 1.65
C ILE A 11 -3.27 -2.81 2.55
N ALA A 12 -4.08 -3.87 2.62
CA ALA A 12 -5.27 -3.90 3.47
C ALA A 12 -4.95 -3.65 4.96
N ALA A 13 -3.83 -4.17 5.46
CA ALA A 13 -3.39 -3.89 6.83
C ALA A 13 -2.94 -2.43 7.04
N LEU A 14 -2.38 -1.78 6.01
CA LEU A 14 -1.99 -0.38 6.05
C LEU A 14 -3.20 0.55 5.93
N GLU A 15 -4.18 0.22 5.09
CA GLU A 15 -5.46 0.94 4.97
C GLU A 15 -6.24 0.90 6.29
N ASN A 16 -6.38 -0.26 6.93
CA ASN A 16 -7.03 -0.32 8.26
C ASN A 16 -6.30 0.53 9.30
N ARG A 17 -4.97 0.60 9.22
CA ARG A 17 -4.18 1.45 10.12
C ARG A 17 -4.33 2.93 9.77
N TYR A 18 -4.54 3.27 8.50
CA TYR A 18 -4.85 4.62 8.07
C TYR A 18 -6.20 5.07 8.63
N ASP A 19 -7.21 4.20 8.57
CA ASP A 19 -8.54 4.45 9.12
C ASP A 19 -8.52 4.73 10.64
N ASP A 20 -7.58 4.13 11.39
CA ASP A 20 -7.41 4.42 12.82
C ASP A 20 -7.03 5.89 13.11
N PHE A 21 -6.56 6.65 12.10
CA PHE A 21 -6.24 8.07 12.21
C PHE A 21 -7.42 8.99 11.85
N ASP A 22 -8.63 8.47 11.57
CA ASP A 22 -9.83 9.28 11.32
C ASP A 22 -10.76 9.34 12.55
N PRO A 23 -11.00 10.53 13.17
CA PRO A 23 -10.50 11.84 12.78
C PRO A 23 -9.09 12.12 13.29
N PRO A 24 -8.27 12.90 12.54
CA PRO A 24 -6.92 13.24 12.95
C PRO A 24 -6.97 14.03 14.26
N SER A 25 -6.31 13.51 15.28
CA SER A 25 -6.33 14.06 16.64
C SER A 25 -5.08 14.89 16.96
N SER A 26 -4.04 14.85 16.12
CA SER A 26 -2.77 15.57 16.33
C SER A 26 -1.91 15.72 15.06
N GLU A 27 -1.12 16.80 14.96
CA GLU A 27 -0.05 16.98 13.94
C GLU A 27 1.04 15.88 13.96
N PHE A 28 1.20 15.16 15.09
CA PHE A 28 2.11 14.00 15.14
C PHE A 28 1.53 12.78 14.41
N GLU A 29 0.21 12.70 14.27
CA GLU A 29 -0.45 11.69 13.43
C GLU A 29 -0.21 11.96 11.95
N ASP A 30 -0.09 13.23 11.51
CA ASP A 30 0.21 13.58 10.11
C ASP A 30 1.48 12.91 9.58
N THR A 31 2.54 12.78 10.39
CA THR A 31 3.79 12.12 9.93
C THR A 31 3.62 10.59 9.82
N ALA A 32 2.86 9.99 10.74
CA ALA A 32 2.58 8.56 10.71
C ALA A 32 1.62 8.21 9.56
N GLU A 33 0.61 9.05 9.35
CA GLU A 33 -0.33 9.01 8.25
C GLU A 33 0.39 9.10 6.90
N VAL A 34 1.25 10.10 6.71
CA VAL A 34 2.05 10.26 5.48
C VAL A 34 2.97 9.06 5.23
N ALA A 35 3.56 8.47 6.28
CA ALA A 35 4.39 7.28 6.14
C ALA A 35 3.57 6.05 5.70
N ILE A 36 2.32 5.93 6.17
CA ILE A 36 1.41 4.86 5.77
C ILE A 36 0.96 5.05 4.32
N LEU A 37 0.56 6.27 3.94
CA LEU A 37 0.15 6.58 2.56
C LEU A 37 1.27 6.29 1.55
N ARG A 38 2.51 6.71 1.84
CA ARG A 38 3.66 6.39 0.98
C ARG A 38 3.92 4.89 0.85
N ALA A 39 3.71 4.14 1.95
CA ALA A 39 3.89 2.69 1.92
C ALA A 39 2.77 2.00 1.12
N ILE A 40 1.55 2.52 1.14
CA ILE A 40 0.44 2.03 0.30
C ILE A 40 0.76 2.31 -1.17
N GLU A 41 1.09 3.55 -1.52
CA GLU A 41 1.42 3.97 -2.90
C GLU A 41 2.57 3.13 -3.51
N GLU A 42 3.65 2.90 -2.75
CA GLU A 42 4.76 2.06 -3.22
C GLU A 42 4.31 0.62 -3.52
N LEU A 43 3.45 0.04 -2.67
CA LEU A 43 2.97 -1.32 -2.85
C LEU A 43 1.98 -1.45 -4.01
N GLU A 44 1.15 -0.43 -4.22
CA GLU A 44 0.27 -0.34 -5.39
C GLU A 44 1.07 -0.25 -6.69
N TRP A 45 2.12 0.58 -6.73
CA TRP A 45 3.03 0.64 -7.87
C TRP A 45 3.70 -0.72 -8.15
N VAL A 46 4.11 -1.45 -7.11
CA VAL A 46 4.65 -2.81 -7.28
C VAL A 46 3.61 -3.78 -7.86
N LEU A 47 2.32 -3.66 -7.50
CA LEU A 47 1.27 -4.49 -8.07
C LEU A 47 1.01 -4.17 -9.54
N GLU A 48 1.06 -2.90 -9.92
CA GLU A 48 0.97 -2.46 -11.32
C GLU A 48 2.11 -3.09 -12.15
N GLU A 49 3.34 -3.05 -11.66
CA GLU A 49 4.49 -3.71 -12.31
C GLU A 49 4.32 -5.24 -12.44
N TYR A 50 3.70 -5.89 -11.44
CA TYR A 50 3.37 -7.32 -11.54
C TYR A 50 2.37 -7.59 -12.67
N ASP A 51 1.32 -6.77 -12.81
CA ASP A 51 0.31 -6.89 -13.85
C ASP A 51 0.91 -6.66 -15.25
N GLU A 52 1.72 -5.62 -15.41
CA GLU A 52 2.46 -5.34 -16.65
C GLU A 52 3.41 -6.49 -17.03
N SER A 53 4.11 -7.07 -16.04
CA SER A 53 5.02 -8.21 -16.27
C SER A 53 4.28 -9.50 -16.66
N ALA A 54 3.07 -9.70 -16.14
CA ALA A 54 2.20 -10.82 -16.48
C ALA A 54 1.65 -10.68 -17.92
N GLU A 55 1.33 -9.45 -18.33
CA GLU A 55 0.87 -9.15 -19.69
C GLU A 55 1.97 -9.44 -20.74
N PHE A 56 3.23 -9.14 -20.43
CA PHE A 56 4.37 -9.38 -21.33
C PHE A 56 4.72 -10.87 -21.54
N THR A 57 4.41 -11.74 -20.56
CA THR A 57 4.76 -13.18 -20.62
C THR A 57 3.66 -14.06 -21.21
N THR A 58 2.47 -13.49 -21.47
CA THR A 58 1.31 -14.20 -22.02
C THR A 58 1.14 -13.97 -23.55
N SER A 59 2.19 -13.53 -24.26
CA SER A 59 2.22 -13.39 -25.74
C SER A 59 2.87 -14.55 -26.47
#